data_AF-A0A367LTM5-F1
#
_entry.id   AF-A0A367LTM5-F1
#
_cell.length_a   1.000
_cell.length_b   1.000
_cell.length_c   1.000
_cell.angle_alpha   90.00
_cell.angle_beta   90.00
_cell.angle_gamma   90.00
#
_symmetry.space_group_name_H-M   'P 1'
#
loop_
_entity.id
_entity.type
_entity.pdbx_description
1 polymer ?
#
loop_
_entity_poly.entity_id
_entity_poly.type
_entity_poly.pdbx_seq_one_letter_code
_entity_poly.pdbx_strand_id
1 'polypeptide(L)' 'AILHDPDEALPPSNPQALANFVRVGASLGIDVELIGRKDYARLAEFDALLIRETTRVDHHTYRFAEKAEREGLVVMDDP' A
#
# COMPACT_ATOMS: atom_id res chain seq x y z
N ALA A 1 4.97 3.49 0.27
CA ALA A 1 4.28 2.68 -0.75
C ALA A 1 2.79 2.58 -0.47
N ILE A 2 1.99 2.38 -1.52
CA ILE A 2 0.54 2.07 -1.42
C ILE A 2 0.29 0.69 -2.02
N LEU A 3 -0.11 -0.28 -1.20
CA LEU A 3 -0.49 -1.61 -1.67
C LEU A 3 -1.87 -1.57 -2.29
N HIS A 4 -2.02 -2.09 -3.50
CA HIS A 4 -3.30 -2.23 -4.18
C HIS A 4 -3.33 -3.45 -5.10
N ASP A 5 -4.53 -3.91 -5.42
CA ASP A 5 -4.78 -4.89 -6.49
C ASP A 5 -5.57 -4.21 -7.63
N PRO A 6 -4.96 -4.01 -8.82
CA PRO A 6 -5.66 -3.45 -9.98
C PRO A 6 -6.84 -4.30 -10.46
N ASP A 7 -6.82 -5.60 -10.17
CA ASP A 7 -7.81 -6.58 -10.66
C ASP A 7 -8.92 -6.83 -9.62
N GLU A 8 -8.87 -6.16 -8.47
CA GLU A 8 -9.91 -6.26 -7.44
C GLU A 8 -11.23 -5.65 -7.93
N ALA A 9 -12.32 -6.38 -7.77
CA ALA A 9 -13.64 -5.97 -8.27
C ALA A 9 -14.26 -4.79 -7.50
N LEU A 10 -13.99 -4.70 -6.19
CA LEU A 10 -14.52 -3.68 -5.29
C LEU A 10 -13.39 -3.13 -4.41
N PRO A 11 -12.41 -2.43 -5.00
CA PRO A 11 -11.26 -1.97 -4.25
C PRO A 11 -11.65 -0.80 -3.34
N PRO A 12 -11.00 -0.65 -2.17
CA PRO A 12 -11.25 0.46 -1.26
C PRO A 12 -10.80 1.82 -1.86
N SER A 13 -10.03 1.80 -2.95
CA SER A 13 -9.70 2.99 -3.74
C SER A 13 -9.87 2.75 -5.23
N ASN A 14 -10.53 3.69 -5.90
CA ASN A 14 -10.61 3.72 -7.35
C ASN A 14 -9.31 4.30 -7.99
N PRO A 15 -9.10 4.13 -9.30
CA PRO A 15 -7.88 4.61 -9.97
C PRO A 15 -7.64 6.12 -9.82
N GLN A 16 -8.70 6.93 -9.77
CA GLN A 16 -8.59 8.38 -9.60
C GLN A 16 -8.08 8.77 -8.21
N ALA A 17 -8.50 8.05 -7.16
CA ALA A 17 -8.01 8.23 -5.80
C ALA A 17 -6.51 7.89 -5.71
N LEU A 18 -6.09 6.76 -6.30
CA LEU A 18 -4.67 6.36 -6.34
C LEU A 18 -3.81 7.40 -7.08
N ALA A 19 -4.27 7.90 -8.23
CA ALA A 19 -3.58 8.95 -8.97
C ALA A 19 -3.47 10.26 -8.15
N ASN A 20 -4.49 10.59 -7.35
CA ASN A 20 -4.46 11.74 -6.45
C ASN A 20 -3.44 11.57 -5.32
N PHE A 21 -3.31 10.38 -4.73
CA PHE A 21 -2.28 10.12 -3.73
C PHE A 21 -0.88 10.38 -4.30
N VAL A 22 -0.60 9.85 -5.50
CA VAL A 22 0.69 10.06 -6.17
C VAL A 22 0.94 11.54 -6.43
N ARG A 23 -0.04 12.23 -7.02
CA ARG A 23 0.07 13.67 -7.34
C ARG A 23 0.28 14.54 -6.09
N VAL A 24 -0.48 14.29 -5.03
CA VAL A 24 -0.40 15.08 -3.79
C VAL A 24 0.88 14.75 -3.04
N GLY A 25 1.28 13.47 -2.97
CA GLY A 25 2.56 13.06 -2.39
C GLY A 25 3.72 13.81 -3.03
N ALA A 26 3.78 13.82 -4.36
CA ALA A 26 4.81 14.58 -5.10
C ALA A 26 4.80 16.08 -4.74
N SER A 27 3.62 16.70 -4.60
CA SER A 27 3.51 18.11 -4.20
C SER A 27 3.98 18.40 -2.77
N LEU A 28 4.01 17.38 -1.91
CA LEU A 28 4.49 17.44 -0.53
C LEU A 28 5.94 16.96 -0.39
N GLY A 29 6.62 16.59 -1.49
CA GLY A 29 7.96 16.03 -1.47
C GLY A 29 8.02 14.58 -0.96
N ILE A 30 6.91 13.85 -1.02
CA ILE A 30 6.80 12.43 -0.64
C ILE A 30 6.77 11.60 -1.92
N ASP A 31 7.67 10.62 -2.03
CA ASP A 31 7.64 9.66 -3.13
C ASP A 31 6.60 8.57 -2.87
N VAL A 32 5.60 8.48 -3.75
CA VAL A 32 4.47 7.58 -3.60
C VAL A 32 4.49 6.57 -4.75
N GLU A 33 4.90 5.35 -4.43
CA GLU A 33 4.84 4.22 -5.34
C GLU A 33 3.60 3.35 -5.06
N LEU A 34 2.86 3.03 -6.11
CA LEU A 34 1.83 2.01 -6.09
C LEU A 34 2.51 0.64 -6.24
N ILE A 35 2.31 -0.25 -5.27
CA ILE A 35 2.91 -1.58 -5.25
C ILE A 35 1.85 -2.67 -5.24
N GLY A 36 2.19 -3.85 -5.76
CA GLY A 36 1.31 -5.01 -5.75
C GLY A 36 1.94 -6.20 -5.04
N ARG A 37 1.24 -7.34 -5.07
CA ARG A 37 1.66 -8.59 -4.41
C ARG A 37 3.12 -9.01 -4.71
N LYS A 38 3.59 -8.76 -5.95
CA LYS A 38 4.94 -9.12 -6.42
C LYS A 38 6.06 -8.32 -5.73
N ASP A 39 5.75 -7.17 -5.17
CA ASP A 39 6.72 -6.22 -4.60
C ASP A 39 7.05 -6.53 -3.13
N TYR A 40 6.56 -7.64 -2.59
CA TYR A 40 6.74 -8.01 -1.18
C TYR A 40 8.21 -8.01 -0.73
N ALA A 41 9.14 -8.42 -1.60
CA ALA A 41 10.57 -8.42 -1.31
C ALA A 41 11.11 -6.98 -1.09
N ARG A 42 10.58 -6.01 -1.85
CA ARG A 42 11.00 -4.60 -1.88
C ARG A 42 10.42 -3.77 -0.73
N LEU A 43 9.57 -4.35 0.12
CA LEU A 43 8.86 -3.58 1.15
C LEU A 43 9.79 -2.80 2.10
N ALA A 44 11.00 -3.29 2.35
CA ALA A 44 12.00 -2.62 3.18
C ALA A 44 12.65 -1.39 2.52
N GLU A 45 12.36 -1.10 1.24
CA GLU A 45 12.81 0.10 0.54
C GLU A 45 12.00 1.35 0.91
N PHE A 46 10.89 1.19 1.65
CA PHE A 46 9.94 2.26 1.96
C PHE A 46 9.91 2.58 3.45
N ASP A 47 9.52 3.82 3.79
CA ASP A 47 9.35 4.27 5.17
C ASP A 47 7.94 3.99 5.74
N ALA A 48 6.95 3.84 4.85
CA ALA A 48 5.55 3.64 5.22
C ALA A 48 4.79 2.79 4.20
N LEU A 49 3.79 2.05 4.69
CA LEU A 49 2.87 1.24 3.91
C LEU A 49 1.44 1.73 4.16
N LEU A 50 0.74 2.11 3.09
CA LEU A 50 -0.71 2.33 3.10
C LEU A 50 -1.40 1.18 2.35
N ILE A 51 -2.35 0.50 2.98
CA ILE A 51 -3.06 -0.64 2.38
C ILE A 51 -4.38 -0.16 1.75
N ARG A 52 -4.49 -0.24 0.42
CA ARG A 52 -5.68 0.08 -0.38
C ARG A 52 -6.14 -1.14 -1.19
N GLU A 53 -6.17 -2.28 -0.52
CA GLU A 53 -6.68 -3.56 -1.01
C GLU A 53 -7.50 -4.21 0.12
N THR A 54 -8.55 -4.98 -0.18
CA THR A 54 -9.36 -5.61 0.87
C THR A 54 -8.51 -6.47 1.80
N THR A 55 -8.51 -6.15 3.09
CA THR A 55 -7.71 -6.86 4.09
C THR A 55 -8.38 -8.13 4.58
N ARG A 56 -7.63 -9.23 4.58
CA ARG A 56 -8.05 -10.50 5.20
C ARG A 56 -6.86 -11.22 5.82
N VAL A 57 -7.11 -11.94 6.92
CA VAL A 57 -6.08 -12.68 7.67
C VAL A 57 -5.44 -13.80 6.84
N ASP A 58 -6.20 -14.37 5.90
CA ASP A 58 -5.74 -15.43 4.97
C ASP A 58 -5.07 -14.89 3.69
N HIS A 59 -4.88 -13.56 3.57
CA HIS A 59 -4.43 -12.89 2.35
C HIS A 59 -3.02 -12.29 2.45
N HIS A 60 -2.43 -11.90 1.31
CA HIS A 60 -1.09 -11.29 1.33
C HIS A 60 -1.06 -9.94 2.03
N THR A 61 -2.18 -9.22 2.08
CA THR A 61 -2.30 -7.94 2.78
C THR A 61 -1.86 -8.05 4.25
N TYR A 62 -2.24 -9.13 4.94
CA TYR A 62 -1.81 -9.39 6.32
C TYR A 62 -0.30 -9.61 6.42
N ARG A 63 0.29 -10.35 5.47
CA ARG A 63 1.75 -10.58 5.44
C ARG A 63 2.52 -9.29 5.16
N PHE A 64 1.99 -8.41 4.31
CA PHE A 64 2.56 -7.10 4.05
C PHE A 64 2.51 -6.23 5.32
N ALA A 65 1.39 -6.18 6.03
CA ALA A 65 1.27 -5.46 7.29
C ALA A 65 2.27 -5.99 8.33
N GLU A 66 2.28 -7.31 8.57
CA GLU A 66 3.19 -7.94 9.54
C GLU A 66 4.67 -7.69 9.19
N LYS A 67 5.04 -7.78 7.90
CA LYS A 67 6.40 -7.49 7.47
C LYS A 67 6.74 -6.02 7.65
N ALA A 68 5.86 -5.10 7.23
CA ALA A 68 6.09 -3.67 7.39
C ALA A 68 6.29 -3.29 8.87
N GLU A 69 5.45 -3.79 9.77
CA GLU A 69 5.62 -3.57 11.21
C GLU A 69 6.95 -4.11 11.75
N ARG A 70 7.36 -5.33 11.34
CA ARG A 70 8.64 -5.93 11.74
C ARG A 70 9.85 -5.15 11.25
N GLU A 71 9.76 -4.57 10.06
CA GLU A 71 10.81 -3.75 9.44
C GLU A 71 10.76 -2.29 9.92
N GLY A 72 9.81 -1.93 10.80
CA GLY A 72 9.72 -0.61 11.42
C GLY A 72 9.01 0.45 10.58
N LEU A 73 8.30 0.06 9.52
CA LEU A 73 7.50 0.96 8.71
C LEU A 73 6.25 1.42 9.46
N VAL A 74 5.83 2.66 9.20
CA VAL A 74 4.49 3.09 9.58
C VAL A 74 3.48 2.38 8.69
N VAL A 75 2.60 1.58 9.31
CA VAL A 75 1.51 0.89 8.61
C VAL A 75 0.21 1.64 8.83
N MET A 76 -0.43 2.03 7.73
CA MET A 76 -1.76 2.62 7.69
C MET A 76 -2.69 1.65 6.97
N ASP A 77 -3.70 1.19 7.69
CA ASP A 77 -4.77 0.32 7.19
C ASP A 77 -6.14 0.99 7.41
N ASP A 78 -7.14 0.56 6.65
CA ASP A 78 -8.54 1.02 6.78
C ASP A 78 -9.24 0.20 7.89
N PRO A 79 -9.75 0.81 8.97
CA PRO A 79 -10.74 0.16 9.83
C PRO A 79 -12.16 0.16 9.23
#